data_AF-A0A9C8SXA2-F1
#
_entry.id   AF-A0A9C8SXA2-F1
#
_cell.length_a   1.000
_cell.length_b   1.000
_cell.length_c   1.000
_cell.angle_alpha   90.00
_cell.angle_beta   90.00
_cell.angle_gamma   90.00
#
_symmetry.space_group_name_H-M   'P 1'
#
loop_
_entity.id
_entity.type
_entity.pdbx_description
1 polymer ?
#
loop_
_entity_poly.entity_id
_entity_poly.type
_entity_poly.pdbx_seq_one_letter_code
_entity_poly.pdbx_strand_id
1 'polypeptide(L)'
;MKKIWLSSLGRDQEAVQGIMASLKTYGLEVSGHFWVDDLEKMAWIGPRKELLDSAVALWAILASARDLEDGSVRYGLSMLALAVQAVRGIHFPVVILQVPGGEIAAETLPTPLAGAEVLAITPTLPAARLVAMAHRPAETVFPPYRLDVYAIPRIGQWLEVGPREDEWQGAMLGVSGGAIALHAVGAAGRLPERSVLNYPQQGLKIELGATTFTAWAVQNEMDRSTSYFVKVEGAPDALLFGPYAAGADAEMFVIRLK
;
A
#
# COMPACT_ATOMS: atom_id res chain seq x y z
N MET A 1 -18.28 -15.80 -10.11
CA MET A 1 -19.04 -14.74 -9.41
C MET A 1 -18.03 -13.73 -8.91
N LYS A 2 -18.29 -12.41 -8.98
CA LYS A 2 -17.35 -11.41 -8.47
C LYS A 2 -17.43 -11.36 -6.95
N LYS A 3 -16.27 -11.23 -6.29
CA LYS A 3 -16.10 -11.28 -4.85
C LYS A 3 -15.66 -9.93 -4.29
N ILE A 4 -16.15 -9.59 -3.12
CA ILE A 4 -15.66 -8.48 -2.30
C ILE A 4 -14.84 -9.06 -1.17
N TRP A 5 -13.66 -8.49 -0.94
CA TRP A 5 -12.86 -8.77 0.25
C TRP A 5 -13.14 -7.69 1.30
N LEU A 6 -13.66 -8.07 2.46
CA LEU A 6 -13.99 -7.17 3.57
C LEU A 6 -12.91 -7.25 4.66
N SER A 7 -12.29 -6.12 4.99
CA SER A 7 -11.37 -5.99 6.13
C SER A 7 -12.05 -5.14 7.20
N SER A 8 -12.35 -5.71 8.36
CA SER A 8 -13.01 -4.99 9.45
C SER A 8 -12.01 -4.54 10.49
N LEU A 9 -11.89 -3.22 10.69
CA LEU A 9 -10.99 -2.65 11.70
C LEU A 9 -11.54 -2.86 13.12
N GLY A 10 -12.86 -2.73 13.28
CA GLY A 10 -13.57 -3.13 14.49
C GLY A 10 -13.81 -4.65 14.56
N ARG A 11 -14.04 -5.18 15.77
CA ARG A 11 -14.36 -6.60 16.01
C ARG A 11 -15.85 -6.88 16.22
N ASP A 12 -16.71 -6.05 15.62
CA ASP A 12 -18.15 -6.25 15.67
C ASP A 12 -18.58 -7.33 14.67
N GLN A 13 -18.72 -8.56 15.18
CA GLN A 13 -19.11 -9.71 14.37
C GLN A 13 -20.53 -9.58 13.83
N GLU A 14 -21.46 -8.99 14.58
CA GLU A 14 -22.85 -8.85 14.17
C GLU A 14 -22.95 -7.88 13.00
N ALA A 15 -22.28 -6.72 13.10
CA ALA A 15 -22.21 -5.75 12.02
C ALA A 15 -21.61 -6.35 10.74
N VAL A 16 -20.50 -7.07 10.85
CA VAL A 16 -19.85 -7.75 9.70
C VAL A 16 -20.79 -8.77 9.07
N GLN A 17 -21.42 -9.63 9.86
CA GLN A 17 -22.35 -10.64 9.35
C GLN A 17 -23.57 -10.00 8.68
N GLY A 18 -24.10 -8.91 9.24
CA GLY A 18 -25.20 -8.15 8.65
C GLY A 18 -24.85 -7.57 7.27
N ILE A 19 -23.65 -6.99 7.14
CA ILE A 19 -23.14 -6.46 5.86
C ILE A 19 -22.99 -7.60 4.84
N MET A 20 -22.36 -8.71 5.22
CA MET A 20 -22.15 -9.86 4.34
C MET A 20 -23.48 -10.45 3.87
N ALA A 21 -24.44 -10.61 4.78
CA ALA A 21 -25.78 -11.11 4.46
C ALA A 21 -26.51 -10.16 3.50
N SER A 22 -26.44 -8.84 3.75
CA SER A 22 -27.03 -7.82 2.89
C SER A 22 -26.46 -7.90 1.47
N LEU A 23 -25.14 -7.85 1.32
CA LEU A 23 -24.47 -7.91 0.00
C LEU A 23 -24.77 -9.20 -0.77
N LYS A 24 -24.94 -10.32 -0.07
CA LYS A 24 -25.33 -11.59 -0.68
C LYS A 24 -26.70 -11.51 -1.35
N THR A 25 -27.65 -10.74 -0.82
CA THR A 25 -28.96 -10.53 -1.45
C THR A 25 -28.86 -9.78 -2.78
N TYR A 26 -27.80 -9.01 -2.97
CA TYR A 26 -27.47 -8.31 -4.21
C TYR A 26 -26.57 -9.12 -5.15
N GLY A 27 -26.38 -10.42 -4.88
CA GLY A 27 -25.60 -11.32 -5.73
C GLY A 27 -24.08 -11.14 -5.64
N LEU A 28 -23.59 -10.48 -4.58
CA LEU A 28 -22.16 -10.33 -4.32
C LEU A 28 -21.70 -11.41 -3.33
N GLU A 29 -20.64 -12.13 -3.69
CA GLU A 29 -19.93 -12.98 -2.74
C GLU A 29 -19.04 -12.10 -1.87
N VAL A 30 -19.11 -12.26 -0.55
CA VAL A 30 -18.26 -11.54 0.39
C VAL A 30 -17.46 -12.55 1.19
N SER A 31 -16.17 -12.32 1.30
CA SER A 31 -15.34 -12.94 2.34
C SER A 31 -14.50 -11.86 2.99
N GLY A 32 -13.92 -12.15 4.14
CA GLY A 32 -13.19 -11.13 4.85
C GLY A 32 -12.50 -11.65 6.08
N HIS A 33 -11.89 -10.72 6.80
CA HIS A 33 -11.22 -10.96 8.06
C HIS A 33 -11.36 -9.74 8.98
N PHE A 34 -11.09 -9.96 10.26
CA PHE A 34 -10.84 -8.88 11.18
C PHE A 34 -9.39 -8.44 11.04
N TRP A 35 -9.19 -7.13 10.93
CA TRP A 35 -7.88 -6.54 10.84
C TRP A 35 -7.05 -6.87 12.08
N VAL A 36 -5.79 -7.19 11.87
CA VAL A 36 -4.82 -7.46 12.94
C VAL A 36 -3.72 -6.42 12.83
N ASP A 37 -3.84 -5.39 13.68
CA ASP A 37 -2.83 -4.35 13.79
C ASP A 37 -1.68 -4.82 14.69
N ASP A 38 -0.78 -5.61 14.09
CA ASP A 38 0.47 -6.04 14.71
C ASP A 38 1.60 -5.75 13.73
N LEU A 39 2.16 -4.55 13.82
CA LEU A 39 3.23 -4.10 12.95
C LEU A 39 4.53 -4.90 13.14
N GLU A 40 4.81 -5.32 14.38
CA GLU A 40 6.01 -6.08 14.72
C GLU A 40 6.03 -7.43 13.99
N LYS A 41 4.88 -8.11 13.96
CA LYS A 41 4.72 -9.37 13.22
C LYS A 41 4.31 -9.17 11.76
N MET A 42 4.13 -7.92 11.33
CA MET A 42 3.63 -7.55 10.01
C MET A 42 2.31 -8.25 9.65
N ALA A 43 1.41 -8.44 10.63
CA ALA A 43 0.18 -9.21 10.45
C ALA A 43 -0.75 -8.62 9.37
N TRP A 44 -0.63 -7.32 9.11
CA TRP A 44 -1.34 -6.57 8.07
C TRP A 44 -1.11 -7.13 6.64
N ILE A 45 -0.04 -7.88 6.38
CA ILE A 45 0.21 -8.49 5.06
C ILE A 45 -0.65 -9.72 4.80
N GLY A 46 -1.20 -10.33 5.86
CA GLY A 46 -1.96 -11.58 5.82
C GLY A 46 -2.96 -11.70 4.66
N PRO A 47 -3.85 -10.71 4.42
CA PRO A 47 -4.87 -10.78 3.37
C PRO A 47 -4.35 -10.52 1.95
N ARG A 48 -3.04 -10.30 1.74
CA ARG A 48 -2.49 -9.97 0.40
C ARG A 48 -2.86 -11.03 -0.63
N LYS A 49 -2.72 -12.31 -0.29
CA LYS A 49 -2.98 -13.41 -1.24
C LYS A 49 -4.43 -13.38 -1.72
N GLU A 50 -5.38 -13.19 -0.81
CA GLU A 50 -6.80 -13.16 -1.10
C GLU A 50 -7.18 -11.91 -1.90
N LEU A 51 -6.58 -10.76 -1.59
CA LEU A 51 -6.78 -9.52 -2.35
C LEU A 51 -6.25 -9.58 -3.79
N LEU A 52 -5.22 -10.41 -4.03
CA LEU A 52 -4.68 -10.66 -5.36
C LEU A 52 -5.46 -11.71 -6.16
N ASP A 53 -6.44 -12.38 -5.55
CA ASP A 53 -7.31 -13.31 -6.27
C ASP A 53 -8.10 -12.57 -7.36
N SER A 54 -8.06 -13.09 -8.59
CA SER A 54 -8.78 -12.55 -9.74
C SER A 54 -10.31 -12.47 -9.56
N ALA A 55 -10.88 -13.29 -8.68
CA ALA A 55 -12.30 -13.24 -8.31
C ALA A 55 -12.61 -12.02 -7.43
N VAL A 56 -11.64 -11.51 -6.66
CA VAL A 56 -11.81 -10.31 -5.84
C VAL A 56 -11.77 -9.08 -6.73
N ALA A 57 -12.93 -8.43 -6.82
CA ALA A 57 -13.16 -7.27 -7.67
C ALA A 57 -13.06 -5.92 -6.92
N LEU A 58 -13.14 -5.95 -5.59
CA LEU A 58 -13.17 -4.77 -4.73
C LEU A 58 -12.65 -5.13 -3.34
N TRP A 59 -11.86 -4.24 -2.76
CA TRP A 59 -11.49 -4.29 -1.35
C TRP A 59 -12.35 -3.30 -0.55
N ALA A 60 -13.15 -3.81 0.37
CA ALA A 60 -13.93 -3.01 1.31
C ALA A 60 -13.24 -2.99 2.69
N ILE A 61 -13.13 -1.81 3.28
CA ILE A 61 -12.57 -1.58 4.61
C ILE A 61 -13.68 -1.05 5.50
N LEU A 62 -14.13 -1.82 6.49
CA LEU A 62 -15.12 -1.39 7.47
C LEU A 62 -14.41 -0.68 8.62
N ALA A 63 -14.66 0.62 8.76
CA ALA A 63 -13.89 1.50 9.65
C ALA A 63 -14.75 2.62 10.26
N SER A 64 -14.41 3.04 11.47
CA SER A 64 -14.83 4.32 12.04
C SER A 64 -13.79 5.40 11.76
N ALA A 65 -14.14 6.67 11.97
CA ALA A 65 -13.17 7.77 11.91
C ALA A 65 -12.00 7.56 12.88
N ARG A 66 -12.30 7.10 14.10
CA ARG A 66 -11.30 6.82 15.13
C ARG A 66 -10.31 5.73 14.74
N ASP A 67 -10.76 4.67 14.05
CA ASP A 67 -9.85 3.61 13.59
C ASP A 67 -8.81 4.17 12.62
N LEU A 68 -9.22 5.13 11.79
CA LEU A 68 -8.36 5.82 10.83
C LEU A 68 -7.67 7.04 11.42
N GLU A 69 -7.74 7.31 12.72
CA GLU A 69 -6.85 8.27 13.39
C GLU A 69 -5.57 7.58 13.87
N ASP A 70 -5.59 6.25 14.00
CA ASP A 70 -4.45 5.48 14.48
C ASP A 70 -3.36 5.35 13.40
N GLY A 71 -2.16 5.82 13.72
CA GLY A 71 -1.01 5.78 12.83
C GLY A 71 -0.53 4.38 12.47
N SER A 72 -0.70 3.37 13.33
CA SER A 72 -0.31 1.98 12.98
C SER A 72 -1.29 1.35 12.02
N VAL A 73 -2.58 1.59 12.22
CA VAL A 73 -3.64 1.16 11.28
C VAL A 73 -3.45 1.79 9.91
N ARG A 74 -3.26 3.12 9.85
CA ARG A 74 -2.98 3.81 8.59
C ARG A 74 -1.76 3.24 7.88
N TYR A 75 -0.67 3.04 8.62
CA TYR A 75 0.56 2.47 8.08
C TYR A 75 0.33 1.07 7.50
N GLY A 76 -0.27 0.16 8.27
CA GLY A 76 -0.52 -1.21 7.82
C GLY A 76 -1.45 -1.28 6.60
N LEU A 77 -2.50 -0.45 6.56
CA LEU A 77 -3.39 -0.35 5.40
C LEU A 77 -2.66 0.20 4.17
N SER A 78 -1.84 1.24 4.33
CA SER A 78 -1.01 1.80 3.26
C SER A 78 -0.06 0.76 2.67
N MET A 79 0.63 0.02 3.53
CA MET A 79 1.60 -0.99 3.08
C MET A 79 0.92 -2.17 2.36
N LEU A 80 -0.26 -2.60 2.85
CA LEU A 80 -1.07 -3.60 2.16
C LEU A 80 -1.60 -3.07 0.81
N ALA A 81 -2.08 -1.83 0.77
CA ALA A 81 -2.57 -1.19 -0.44
C ALA A 81 -1.47 -1.11 -1.51
N LEU A 82 -0.26 -0.68 -1.14
CA LEU A 82 0.91 -0.68 -2.03
C LEU A 82 1.19 -2.08 -2.59
N ALA A 83 1.18 -3.11 -1.74
CA ALA A 83 1.43 -4.49 -2.15
C ALA A 83 0.38 -5.04 -3.12
N VAL A 84 -0.87 -4.59 -3.00
CA VAL A 84 -1.97 -4.93 -3.91
C VAL A 84 -1.86 -4.15 -5.21
N GLN A 85 -1.61 -2.83 -5.14
CA GLN A 85 -1.48 -1.93 -6.29
C GLN A 85 -0.29 -2.27 -7.17
N ALA A 86 0.79 -2.81 -6.60
CA ALA A 86 1.95 -3.30 -7.34
C ALA A 86 1.56 -4.33 -8.43
N VAL A 87 0.51 -5.12 -8.18
CA VAL A 87 0.04 -6.21 -9.05
C VAL A 87 -1.27 -5.84 -9.76
N ARG A 88 -2.22 -5.21 -9.06
CA ARG A 88 -3.57 -4.91 -9.57
C ARG A 88 -3.68 -3.54 -10.22
N GLY A 89 -2.65 -2.71 -10.10
CA GLY A 89 -2.65 -1.31 -10.53
C GLY A 89 -3.25 -0.37 -9.49
N ILE A 90 -2.96 0.92 -9.62
CA ILE A 90 -3.40 1.98 -8.69
C ILE A 90 -4.91 2.25 -8.75
N HIS A 91 -5.59 1.77 -9.79
CA HIS A 91 -7.05 1.87 -9.96
C HIS A 91 -7.81 0.65 -9.41
N PHE A 92 -7.13 -0.30 -8.74
CA PHE A 92 -7.84 -1.39 -8.08
C PHE A 92 -8.85 -0.82 -7.07
N PRO A 93 -10.15 -1.17 -7.18
CA PRO A 93 -11.18 -0.54 -6.36
C PRO A 93 -10.97 -0.78 -4.86
N VAL A 94 -10.91 0.31 -4.10
CA VAL A 94 -10.93 0.31 -2.63
C VAL A 94 -12.08 1.20 -2.15
N VAL A 95 -12.84 0.72 -1.17
CA VAL A 95 -13.94 1.45 -0.55
C VAL A 95 -13.82 1.39 0.96
N ILE A 96 -14.04 2.51 1.62
CA ILE A 96 -14.15 2.60 3.08
C ILE A 96 -15.64 2.62 3.42
N LEU A 97 -16.12 1.57 4.06
CA LEU A 97 -17.46 1.50 4.61
C LEU A 97 -17.44 2.12 6.01
N GLN A 98 -17.92 3.35 6.12
CA GLN A 98 -17.86 4.12 7.36
C GLN A 98 -18.99 3.73 8.30
N VAL A 99 -18.66 3.23 9.49
CA VAL A 99 -19.63 3.03 10.58
C VAL A 99 -19.96 4.35 11.28
N PRO A 100 -21.12 4.49 11.94
CA PRO A 100 -21.45 5.68 12.72
C PRO A 100 -20.39 6.00 13.78
N GLY A 101 -20.08 7.28 13.98
CA GLY A 101 -19.11 7.71 15.01
C GLY A 101 -18.12 8.80 14.60
N GLY A 102 -18.36 9.52 13.50
CA GLY A 102 -17.51 10.59 12.99
C GLY A 102 -17.56 10.64 11.47
N GLU A 103 -16.86 11.61 10.88
CA GLU A 103 -16.70 11.74 9.43
C GLU A 103 -15.25 11.41 9.05
N ILE A 104 -15.09 10.54 8.06
CA ILE A 104 -13.79 10.25 7.44
C ILE A 104 -13.64 11.19 6.25
N ALA A 105 -12.78 12.20 6.41
CA ALA A 105 -12.39 13.09 5.33
C ALA A 105 -11.46 12.36 4.35
N ALA A 106 -11.93 12.07 3.14
CA ALA A 106 -11.20 11.27 2.15
C ALA A 106 -9.84 11.88 1.77
N GLU A 107 -9.73 13.21 1.79
CA GLU A 107 -8.49 13.96 1.54
C GLU A 107 -7.41 13.76 2.62
N THR A 108 -7.78 13.22 3.79
CA THR A 108 -6.84 12.93 4.88
C THR A 108 -6.28 11.51 4.81
N LEU A 109 -6.75 10.71 3.86
CA LEU A 109 -6.27 9.34 3.66
C LEU A 109 -4.83 9.34 3.12
N PRO A 110 -4.02 8.35 3.50
CA PRO A 110 -2.65 8.23 3.01
C PRO A 110 -2.66 7.99 1.49
N THR A 111 -1.53 8.30 0.83
CA THR A 111 -1.41 8.28 -0.64
C THR A 111 -1.91 6.97 -1.28
N PRO A 112 -1.61 5.76 -0.76
CA PRO A 112 -2.12 4.52 -1.34
C PRO A 112 -3.64 4.36 -1.27
N LEU A 113 -4.32 5.12 -0.41
CA LEU A 113 -5.77 5.10 -0.21
C LEU A 113 -6.46 6.39 -0.66
N ALA A 114 -5.74 7.34 -1.25
CA ALA A 114 -6.30 8.64 -1.63
C ALA A 114 -7.42 8.54 -2.68
N GLY A 115 -7.43 7.47 -3.48
CA GLY A 115 -8.51 7.16 -4.43
C GLY A 115 -9.67 6.33 -3.84
N ALA A 116 -9.61 5.99 -2.54
CA ALA A 116 -10.65 5.19 -1.91
C ALA A 116 -11.94 6.01 -1.75
N GLU A 117 -13.06 5.38 -2.07
CA GLU A 117 -14.36 6.01 -1.88
C GLU A 117 -14.86 5.78 -0.45
N VAL A 118 -15.32 6.84 0.24
CA VAL A 118 -15.89 6.73 1.58
C VAL A 118 -17.41 6.65 1.48
N LEU A 119 -17.98 5.56 1.97
CA LEU A 119 -19.42 5.28 1.95
C LEU A 119 -19.94 5.07 3.36
N ALA A 120 -20.78 6.00 3.83
CA ALA A 120 -21.46 5.87 5.10
C ALA A 120 -22.43 4.69 5.10
N ILE A 121 -22.33 3.85 6.13
CA ILE A 121 -23.36 2.88 6.48
C ILE A 121 -24.41 3.62 7.31
N THR A 122 -25.41 4.18 6.64
CA THR A 122 -26.68 4.56 7.27
C THR A 122 -27.60 3.32 7.25
N PRO A 123 -28.83 3.29 7.81
CA PRO A 123 -29.47 2.01 8.19
C PRO A 123 -29.63 1.00 7.03
N THR A 124 -29.49 1.46 5.78
CA THR A 124 -29.25 0.62 4.60
C THR A 124 -27.83 0.77 4.04
N LEU A 125 -27.18 -0.35 3.74
CA LEU A 125 -25.91 -0.38 3.01
C LEU A 125 -26.06 0.19 1.58
N PRO A 126 -25.08 0.95 1.04
CA PRO A 126 -25.08 1.38 -0.36
C PRO A 126 -24.71 0.24 -1.33
N ALA A 127 -25.44 -0.88 -1.24
CA ALA A 127 -25.14 -2.11 -1.94
C ALA A 127 -25.13 -1.95 -3.46
N ALA A 128 -26.05 -1.15 -4.03
CA ALA A 128 -26.07 -0.89 -5.47
C ALA A 128 -24.77 -0.24 -5.98
N ARG A 129 -24.17 0.65 -5.19
CA ARG A 129 -22.90 1.31 -5.52
C ARG A 129 -21.74 0.31 -5.45
N LEU A 130 -21.73 -0.56 -4.44
CA LEU A 130 -20.76 -1.65 -4.31
C LEU A 130 -20.88 -2.67 -5.45
N VAL A 131 -22.10 -3.03 -5.87
CA VAL A 131 -22.35 -3.87 -7.04
C VAL A 131 -21.79 -3.22 -8.30
N ALA A 132 -22.07 -1.93 -8.52
CA ALA A 132 -21.59 -1.19 -9.68
C ALA A 132 -20.05 -1.12 -9.72
N MET A 133 -19.40 -0.83 -8.58
CA MET A 133 -17.93 -0.83 -8.47
C MET A 133 -17.34 -2.20 -8.74
N ALA A 134 -17.89 -3.26 -8.12
CA ALA A 134 -17.44 -4.62 -8.34
C ALA A 134 -17.58 -5.03 -9.82
N HIS A 135 -18.65 -4.61 -10.51
CA HIS A 135 -18.89 -4.97 -11.90
C HIS A 135 -18.18 -4.09 -12.94
N ARG A 136 -17.67 -2.92 -12.54
CA ARG A 136 -16.88 -2.04 -13.41
C ARG A 136 -15.71 -2.81 -14.04
N PRO A 137 -15.45 -2.64 -15.35
CA PRO A 137 -14.23 -3.16 -15.97
C PRO A 137 -13.01 -2.61 -15.22
N ALA A 138 -12.11 -3.51 -14.81
CA ALA A 138 -10.89 -3.10 -14.12
C ALA A 138 -9.93 -2.50 -15.16
N GLU A 139 -9.70 -1.20 -15.08
CA GLU A 139 -8.59 -0.58 -15.78
C GLU A 139 -7.34 -0.75 -14.93
N THR A 140 -6.35 -1.48 -15.44
CA THR A 140 -5.08 -1.67 -14.73
C THR A 140 -4.12 -0.58 -15.17
N VAL A 141 -4.00 0.46 -14.35
CA VAL A 141 -3.03 1.55 -14.52
C VAL A 141 -1.88 1.34 -13.54
N PHE A 142 -0.65 1.46 -14.04
CA PHE A 142 0.55 1.45 -13.21
C PHE A 142 1.27 2.80 -13.30
N PRO A 143 1.89 3.27 -12.21
CA PRO A 143 2.78 4.43 -12.26
C PRO A 143 4.03 4.12 -13.12
N PRO A 144 4.82 5.13 -13.53
CA PRO A 144 6.05 4.92 -14.32
C PRO A 144 7.15 4.15 -13.56
N TYR A 145 6.92 3.84 -12.28
CA TYR A 145 7.81 3.09 -11.41
C TYR A 145 7.17 1.79 -10.90
N ARG A 146 8.02 0.85 -10.50
CA ARG A 146 7.68 -0.25 -9.62
C ARG A 146 7.78 0.24 -8.18
N LEU A 147 6.76 -0.08 -7.39
CA LEU A 147 6.77 0.02 -5.94
C LEU A 147 6.01 -1.19 -5.42
N ASP A 148 6.69 -2.12 -4.75
CA ASP A 148 6.07 -3.28 -4.10
C ASP A 148 6.61 -3.45 -2.68
N VAL A 149 5.86 -4.18 -1.86
CA VAL A 149 6.14 -4.43 -0.46
C VAL A 149 6.26 -5.92 -0.21
N TYR A 150 7.36 -6.32 0.42
CA TYR A 150 7.62 -7.67 0.88
C TYR A 150 7.74 -7.66 2.38
N ALA A 151 6.68 -8.08 3.07
CA ALA A 151 6.68 -8.25 4.51
C ALA A 151 6.73 -9.74 4.84
N ILE A 152 7.84 -10.19 5.41
CA ILE A 152 8.05 -11.60 5.76
C ILE A 152 8.43 -11.67 7.24
N PRO A 153 7.63 -12.38 8.07
CA PRO A 153 7.95 -12.55 9.48
C PRO A 153 9.39 -13.01 9.67
N ARG A 154 10.12 -12.39 10.61
CA ARG A 154 11.55 -12.60 10.93
C ARG A 154 12.58 -12.09 9.91
N ILE A 155 12.21 -11.88 8.64
CA ILE A 155 13.11 -11.26 7.65
C ILE A 155 12.97 -9.74 7.70
N GLY A 156 11.73 -9.25 7.87
CA GLY A 156 11.38 -7.84 7.96
C GLY A 156 10.54 -7.36 6.78
N GLN A 157 10.34 -6.04 6.72
CA GLN A 157 9.64 -5.36 5.63
C GLN A 157 10.65 -4.75 4.66
N TRP A 158 10.46 -5.07 3.38
CA TRP A 158 11.29 -4.60 2.28
C TRP A 158 10.42 -3.89 1.25
N LEU A 159 10.94 -2.80 0.73
CA LEU A 159 10.37 -2.04 -0.37
C LEU A 159 11.18 -2.33 -1.63
N GLU A 160 10.52 -2.70 -2.71
CA GLU A 160 11.10 -2.73 -4.04
C GLU A 160 10.76 -1.43 -4.77
N VAL A 161 11.77 -0.77 -5.32
CA VAL A 161 11.60 0.37 -6.22
C VAL A 161 12.47 0.22 -7.46
N GLY A 162 11.96 0.71 -8.59
CA GLY A 162 12.69 0.69 -9.85
C GLY A 162 11.82 1.23 -10.97
N PRO A 163 12.35 1.38 -12.19
CA PRO A 163 11.55 1.87 -13.30
C PRO A 163 10.66 0.80 -13.91
N ARG A 164 9.43 1.14 -14.32
CA ARG A 164 8.63 0.22 -15.15
C ARG A 164 8.97 0.30 -16.64
N GLU A 165 9.32 1.49 -17.12
CA GLU A 165 9.55 1.73 -18.54
C GLU A 165 10.96 2.23 -18.84
N ASP A 166 11.33 3.41 -18.33
CA ASP A 166 12.58 4.12 -18.63
C ASP A 166 13.73 3.71 -17.70
N GLU A 167 14.96 3.64 -18.18
CA GLU A 167 16.09 3.27 -17.32
C GLU A 167 16.41 4.34 -16.27
N TRP A 168 16.79 3.90 -15.06
CA TRP A 168 17.31 4.78 -14.02
C TRP A 168 18.82 4.60 -13.88
N GLN A 169 19.55 5.71 -13.90
CA GLN A 169 20.97 5.78 -13.61
C GLN A 169 21.18 5.86 -12.11
N GLY A 170 21.14 4.71 -11.43
CA GLY A 170 21.11 4.64 -9.97
C GLY A 170 19.70 4.72 -9.40
N ALA A 171 19.57 4.44 -8.10
CA ALA A 171 18.31 4.52 -7.38
C ALA A 171 18.53 5.04 -5.96
N MET A 172 17.49 5.68 -5.43
CA MET A 172 17.46 6.20 -4.08
C MET A 172 16.12 5.93 -3.44
N LEU A 173 16.14 5.63 -2.14
CA LEU A 173 14.95 5.54 -1.31
C LEU A 173 15.26 6.15 0.05
N GLY A 174 14.36 7.01 0.50
CA GLY A 174 14.38 7.63 1.81
C GLY A 174 13.07 7.45 2.55
N VAL A 175 13.18 7.48 3.86
CA VAL A 175 12.06 7.37 4.79
C VAL A 175 12.01 8.61 5.68
N SER A 176 10.79 9.10 5.93
CA SER A 176 10.51 10.08 6.99
C SER A 176 9.92 9.33 8.17
N GLY A 177 10.61 9.34 9.31
CA GLY A 177 10.32 8.42 10.41
C GLY A 177 10.80 6.99 10.12
N GLY A 178 10.99 6.18 11.18
CA GLY A 178 11.60 4.85 11.04
C GLY A 178 13.09 4.90 10.66
N ALA A 179 13.62 3.79 10.17
CA ALA A 179 15.03 3.67 9.76
C ALA A 179 15.20 2.74 8.55
N ILE A 180 16.25 2.98 7.76
CA ILE A 180 16.71 2.03 6.75
C ILE A 180 17.78 1.14 7.40
N ALA A 181 17.60 -0.17 7.31
CA ALA A 181 18.50 -1.14 7.90
C ALA A 181 19.44 -1.78 6.87
N LEU A 182 18.93 -2.05 5.66
CA LEU A 182 19.67 -2.71 4.59
C LEU A 182 19.17 -2.22 3.23
N HIS A 183 20.03 -2.31 2.22
CA HIS A 183 19.64 -2.15 0.83
C HIS A 183 20.34 -3.14 -0.08
N ALA A 184 19.69 -3.47 -1.19
CA ALA A 184 20.14 -4.45 -2.16
C ALA A 184 19.68 -4.04 -3.57
N VAL A 185 20.40 -4.50 -4.58
CA VAL A 185 20.02 -4.47 -5.99
C VAL A 185 19.93 -5.90 -6.51
N GLY A 186 18.90 -6.20 -7.29
CA GLY A 186 18.73 -7.50 -7.92
C GLY A 186 17.55 -7.54 -8.88
N ALA A 187 17.17 -8.75 -9.30
CA ALA A 187 16.07 -8.93 -10.24
C ALA A 187 14.73 -8.42 -9.67
N ALA A 188 13.97 -7.70 -10.48
CA ALA A 188 12.64 -7.19 -10.14
C ALA A 188 11.67 -8.32 -9.77
N GLY A 189 10.74 -8.03 -8.86
CA GLY A 189 9.67 -8.95 -8.46
C GLY A 189 10.07 -10.03 -7.45
N ARG A 190 11.29 -9.99 -6.89
CA ARG A 190 11.72 -10.89 -5.82
C ARG A 190 12.86 -10.30 -4.98
N LEU A 191 12.89 -10.64 -3.69
CA LEU A 191 14.01 -10.26 -2.83
C LEU A 191 15.33 -10.88 -3.34
N PRO A 192 16.41 -10.10 -3.48
CA PRO A 192 17.69 -10.63 -3.95
C PRO A 192 18.34 -11.57 -2.94
N GLU A 193 18.83 -12.73 -3.40
CA GLU A 193 19.68 -13.62 -2.60
C GLU A 193 21.13 -13.11 -2.51
N ARG A 194 21.58 -12.39 -3.54
CA ARG A 194 22.91 -11.79 -3.67
C ARG A 194 22.77 -10.41 -4.29
N SER A 195 23.70 -9.52 -3.95
CA SER A 195 23.69 -8.17 -4.47
C SER A 195 25.11 -7.61 -4.63
N VAL A 196 25.28 -6.77 -5.65
CA VAL A 196 26.48 -5.95 -5.85
C VAL A 196 26.01 -4.50 -5.91
N LEU A 197 26.50 -3.68 -4.98
CA LEU A 197 26.12 -2.28 -4.88
C LEU A 197 27.23 -1.40 -5.47
N ASN A 198 26.88 -0.64 -6.50
CA ASN A 198 27.78 0.33 -7.11
C ASN A 198 27.65 1.66 -6.36
N TYR A 199 28.74 2.14 -5.79
CA TYR A 199 28.82 3.42 -5.07
C TYR A 199 27.70 3.62 -4.04
N PRO A 200 27.54 2.70 -3.05
CA PRO A 200 26.48 2.80 -2.06
C PRO A 200 26.67 4.02 -1.16
N GLN A 201 25.58 4.75 -0.92
CA GLN A 201 25.52 5.88 0.00
C GLN A 201 24.45 5.61 1.05
N GLN A 202 24.73 5.98 2.29
CA GLN A 202 23.86 5.75 3.43
C GLN A 202 23.71 7.03 4.25
N GLY A 203 22.53 7.21 4.84
CA GLY A 203 22.26 8.31 5.77
C GLY A 203 22.19 9.69 5.12
N LEU A 204 21.92 9.78 3.82
CA LEU A 204 21.71 11.05 3.13
C LEU A 204 20.50 11.77 3.74
N LYS A 205 20.64 13.06 4.04
CA LYS A 205 19.55 13.90 4.50
C LYS A 205 18.97 14.67 3.33
N ILE A 206 17.66 14.51 3.11
CA ILE A 206 16.94 15.20 2.04
C ILE A 206 15.79 15.97 2.69
N GLU A 207 15.77 17.28 2.47
CA GLU A 207 14.68 18.15 2.90
C GLU A 207 13.72 18.37 1.75
N LEU A 208 12.45 18.01 1.93
CA LEU A 208 11.39 18.29 0.97
C LEU A 208 10.26 19.04 1.68
N GLY A 209 10.19 20.35 1.46
CA GLY A 209 9.28 21.23 2.20
C GLY A 209 9.61 21.21 3.69
N ALA A 210 8.67 20.73 4.50
CA ALA A 210 8.83 20.60 5.96
C ALA A 210 9.18 19.18 6.42
N THR A 211 9.40 18.25 5.49
CA THR A 211 9.64 16.84 5.78
C THR A 211 11.09 16.48 5.51
N THR A 212 11.77 15.97 6.54
CA THR A 212 13.13 15.45 6.44
C THR A 212 13.12 13.95 6.20
N PHE A 213 13.78 13.52 5.13
CA PHE A 213 13.99 12.11 4.81
C PHE A 213 15.42 11.69 5.14
N THR A 214 15.57 10.45 5.61
CA THR A 214 16.87 9.76 5.65
C THR A 214 16.91 8.75 4.52
N ALA A 215 17.79 8.96 3.55
CA ALA A 215 17.85 8.21 2.31
C ALA A 215 19.15 7.44 2.13
N TRP A 216 19.03 6.28 1.49
CA TRP A 216 20.15 5.46 1.03
C TRP A 216 20.05 5.34 -0.48
N ALA A 217 21.20 5.33 -1.15
CA ALA A 217 21.26 5.35 -2.60
C ALA A 217 22.36 4.43 -3.15
N VAL A 218 22.23 4.09 -4.42
CA VAL A 218 23.19 3.32 -5.22
C VAL A 218 23.24 3.89 -6.63
N GLN A 219 24.33 3.64 -7.35
CA GLN A 219 24.52 4.04 -8.75
C GLN A 219 24.52 2.82 -9.70
N ASN A 220 23.85 1.74 -9.32
CA ASN A 220 23.57 0.64 -10.24
C ASN A 220 22.59 1.12 -11.32
N GLU A 221 22.82 0.77 -12.57
CA GLU A 221 21.82 0.93 -13.62
C GLU A 221 20.60 0.05 -13.31
N MET A 222 19.41 0.63 -13.41
CA MET A 222 18.15 -0.07 -13.23
C MET A 222 17.35 -0.02 -14.51
N ASP A 223 16.87 -1.18 -14.94
CA ASP A 223 16.02 -1.35 -16.10
C ASP A 223 14.70 -2.00 -15.70
N ARG A 224 13.95 -2.49 -16.69
CA ARG A 224 12.70 -3.21 -16.45
C ARG A 224 12.89 -4.51 -15.67
N SER A 225 14.10 -5.08 -15.68
CA SER A 225 14.41 -6.37 -15.07
C SER A 225 15.12 -6.26 -13.72
N THR A 226 15.57 -5.07 -13.34
CA THR A 226 16.39 -4.82 -12.14
C THR A 226 15.74 -3.79 -11.22
N SER A 227 15.69 -4.08 -9.92
CA SER A 227 15.14 -3.18 -8.91
C SER A 227 16.10 -2.96 -7.74
N TYR A 228 15.88 -1.85 -7.05
CA TYR A 228 16.47 -1.51 -5.77
C TYR A 228 15.52 -1.93 -4.65
N PHE A 229 16.07 -2.62 -3.65
CA PHE A 229 15.34 -3.18 -2.52
C PHE A 229 15.86 -2.56 -1.25
N VAL A 230 14.98 -2.05 -0.40
CA VAL A 230 15.35 -1.39 0.85
C VAL A 230 14.57 -1.97 2.00
N LYS A 231 15.28 -2.50 3.00
CA LYS A 231 14.72 -2.94 4.27
C LYS A 231 14.48 -1.75 5.16
N VAL A 232 13.25 -1.60 5.62
CA VAL A 232 12.84 -0.50 6.50
C VAL A 232 12.46 -1.05 7.86
N GLU A 233 12.77 -0.32 8.92
CA GLU A 233 12.38 -0.61 10.30
C GLU A 233 11.47 0.48 10.85
N GLY A 234 10.55 0.07 11.73
CA GLY A 234 9.50 0.95 12.25
C GLY A 234 8.36 1.18 11.25
N ALA A 235 7.60 2.24 11.47
CA ALA A 235 6.47 2.65 10.66
C ALA A 235 6.73 4.07 10.12
N PRO A 236 7.45 4.23 9.00
CA PRO A 236 7.65 5.56 8.41
C PRO A 236 6.33 6.25 8.09
N ASP A 237 6.35 7.58 8.18
CA ASP A 237 5.22 8.45 7.83
C ASP A 237 5.15 8.68 6.32
N ALA A 238 6.31 8.69 5.65
CA ALA A 238 6.40 8.86 4.20
C ALA A 238 7.63 8.18 3.60
N LEU A 239 7.54 7.89 2.31
CA LEU A 239 8.62 7.41 1.45
C LEU A 239 8.96 8.49 0.41
N LEU A 240 10.24 8.60 0.07
CA LEU A 240 10.77 9.36 -1.05
C LEU A 240 11.62 8.41 -1.88
N PHE A 241 11.41 8.30 -3.19
CA PHE A 241 12.24 7.43 -4.02
C PHE A 241 12.28 7.86 -5.48
N GLY A 242 13.25 7.36 -6.23
CA GLY A 242 13.43 7.68 -7.64
C GLY A 242 14.82 7.29 -8.14
N PRO A 243 15.18 7.71 -9.37
CA PRO A 243 16.55 7.61 -9.87
C PRO A 243 17.54 8.33 -8.93
N TYR A 244 18.81 7.91 -8.97
CA TYR A 244 19.85 8.65 -8.25
C TYR A 244 20.09 10.02 -8.91
N ALA A 245 20.03 11.06 -8.10
CA ALA A 245 20.21 12.44 -8.53
C ALA A 245 21.59 12.96 -8.08
N ALA A 246 22.54 13.06 -9.00
CA ALA A 246 23.77 13.82 -8.73
C ALA A 246 23.57 15.35 -8.89
N GLY A 247 22.42 15.78 -9.43
CA GLY A 247 22.06 17.19 -9.72
C GLY A 247 20.56 17.49 -9.53
N ALA A 248 20.11 18.69 -9.90
CA ALA A 248 18.82 19.27 -9.52
C ALA A 248 17.56 18.75 -10.28
N ASP A 249 17.72 17.88 -11.28
CA ASP A 249 16.65 17.56 -12.24
C ASP A 249 16.10 16.12 -12.14
N ALA A 250 16.36 15.38 -11.06
CA ALA A 250 15.80 14.04 -10.91
C ALA A 250 14.35 14.08 -10.42
N GLU A 251 13.46 13.39 -11.14
CA GLU A 251 12.08 13.19 -10.72
C GLU A 251 12.03 12.26 -9.51
N MET A 252 11.57 12.78 -8.37
CA MET A 252 11.40 12.02 -7.14
C MET A 252 9.92 11.84 -6.84
N PHE A 253 9.55 10.63 -6.43
CA PHE A 253 8.19 10.26 -6.04
C PHE A 253 8.06 10.26 -4.52
N VAL A 254 6.92 10.74 -4.03
CA VAL A 254 6.62 10.80 -2.59
C VAL A 254 5.33 10.06 -2.31
N ILE A 255 5.36 9.17 -1.31
CA ILE A 255 4.20 8.42 -0.84
C ILE A 255 4.02 8.68 0.66
N ARG A 256 2.87 9.27 1.04
CA ARG A 256 2.50 9.40 2.46
C ARG A 256 1.82 8.13 2.91
N LEU A 257 2.29 7.54 4.00
CA LEU A 257 1.82 6.26 4.52
C LEU A 257 0.87 6.41 5.71
N LYS A 258 0.83 7.60 6.32
CA LYS A 258 -0.07 7.97 7.41
C LYS A 258 -0.71 9.33 7.15
#